data_AF-A0A7X4DXE8-F1
#
_entry.id   AF-A0A7X4DXE8-F1
#
_cell.length_a   1.000
_cell.length_b   1.000
_cell.length_c   1.000
_cell.angle_alpha   90.00
_cell.angle_beta   90.00
_cell.angle_gamma   90.00
#
_symmetry.space_group_name_H-M   'P 1'
#
loop_
_entity.id
_entity.type
_entity.pdbx_description
1 polymer ?
#
loop_
_entity_poly.entity_id
_entity_poly.type
_entity_poly.pdbx_seq_one_letter_code
_entity_poly.pdbx_strand_id
1 'polypeptide(L)'
;RLSRDAARLIDALGPGPWTIITAAAEGWSSPALAGGATVGVRMPPVATLQAVLVGLGAPVAASSANRHGDASPTTCAQALDSLGPYCAVAVDDGPTSHGLDSSVIDCSVTPPRILREGALPADTIAGHLGLAGIEVVRRAGVQG
;
A
#
# COMPACT_ATOMS: atom_id res chain seq x y z
N ARG A 1 12.61 6.42 12.52
CA ARG A 1 12.15 5.27 13.35
C ARG A 1 10.65 5.20 13.19
N LEU A 2 10.05 4.02 13.00
CA LEU A 2 8.58 3.91 12.87
C LEU A 2 7.88 4.43 14.13
N SER A 3 6.70 5.03 13.97
CA SER A 3 5.84 5.37 15.10
C SER A 3 5.37 4.08 15.80
N ARG A 4 5.01 4.19 17.09
CA ARG A 4 4.54 3.05 17.88
C ARG A 4 3.33 2.38 17.22
N ASP A 5 2.39 3.19 16.72
CA ASP A 5 1.18 2.70 16.08
C ASP A 5 1.47 2.02 14.74
N ALA A 6 2.37 2.59 13.92
CA ALA A 6 2.80 1.97 12.67
C ALA A 6 3.47 0.61 12.92
N ALA A 7 4.40 0.52 13.86
CA ALA A 7 5.07 -0.73 14.21
C ALA A 7 4.06 -1.78 14.70
N ARG A 8 3.16 -1.39 15.60
CA ARG A 8 2.12 -2.28 16.13
C ARG A 8 1.20 -2.83 15.05
N LEU A 9 0.79 -1.99 14.10
CA LEU A 9 -0.05 -2.44 12.98
C LEU A 9 0.71 -3.36 12.03
N ILE A 10 1.95 -3.02 11.67
CA ILE A 10 2.79 -3.86 10.79
C ILE A 10 2.99 -5.25 11.41
N ASP A 11 3.35 -5.31 12.69
CA ASP A 11 3.61 -6.57 13.38
C ASP A 11 2.34 -7.41 13.53
N ALA A 12 1.19 -6.78 13.82
CA ALA A 12 -0.06 -7.49 14.04
C ALA A 12 -0.76 -7.94 12.74
N LEU A 13 -0.66 -7.14 11.67
CA LEU A 13 -1.37 -7.40 10.42
C LEU A 13 -0.57 -8.30 9.47
N GLY A 14 0.77 -8.26 9.52
CA GLY A 14 1.62 -8.96 8.56
C GLY A 14 1.27 -8.62 7.10
N PRO A 15 1.56 -9.48 6.11
CA PRO A 15 1.12 -9.25 4.74
C PRO A 15 -0.40 -9.14 4.63
N GLY A 16 -0.90 -8.06 4.01
CA GLY A 16 -2.33 -7.81 3.96
C GLY A 16 -2.74 -6.59 3.14
N PRO A 17 -4.05 -6.32 3.05
CA PRO A 17 -4.61 -5.26 2.21
C PRO A 17 -4.60 -3.89 2.93
N TRP A 18 -3.42 -3.47 3.36
CA TRP A 18 -3.22 -2.19 4.05
C TRP A 18 -2.07 -1.41 3.43
N THR A 19 -2.15 -0.09 3.57
CA THR A 19 -1.08 0.87 3.33
C THR A 19 -0.93 1.72 4.58
N ILE A 20 0.25 1.73 5.19
CA ILE A 20 0.54 2.53 6.38
C ILE A 20 1.45 3.69 5.98
N ILE A 21 0.96 4.91 6.18
CA ILE A 21 1.72 6.14 5.99
C ILE A 21 2.49 6.43 7.27
N THR A 22 3.79 6.67 7.15
CA THR A 22 4.68 7.00 8.26
C THR A 22 5.65 8.09 7.85
N ALA A 23 6.32 8.71 8.82
CA ALA A 23 7.36 9.69 8.56
C ALA A 23 8.56 9.02 7.87
N ALA A 24 9.10 9.69 6.86
CA ALA A 24 10.38 9.35 6.26
C ALA A 24 11.50 9.41 7.32
N ALA A 25 12.53 8.58 7.16
CA ALA A 25 13.72 8.72 8.00
C ALA A 25 14.41 10.06 7.72
N GLU A 26 14.99 10.66 8.75
CA GLU A 26 15.75 11.91 8.60
C GLU A 26 16.88 11.73 7.57
N GLY A 27 17.01 12.69 6.66
CA GLY A 27 18.00 12.64 5.58
C GLY A 27 17.70 11.64 4.46
N TRP A 28 16.61 10.87 4.54
CA TRP A 28 16.22 9.98 3.45
C TRP A 28 15.63 10.78 2.29
N SER A 29 16.26 10.67 1.11
CA SER A 29 15.78 11.24 -0.13
C SER A 29 15.44 10.12 -1.11
N SER A 30 14.21 10.11 -1.60
CA SER A 30 13.72 9.11 -2.53
C SER A 30 12.60 9.70 -3.39
N PRO A 31 12.51 9.35 -4.69
CA PRO A 31 11.33 9.65 -5.50
C PRO A 31 10.01 9.16 -4.89
N ALA A 32 10.07 8.11 -4.06
CA ALA A 32 8.90 7.56 -3.35
C ALA A 32 8.26 8.56 -2.36
N LEU A 33 8.99 9.62 -1.96
CA LEU A 33 8.46 10.66 -1.09
C LEU A 33 7.59 11.67 -1.84
N ALA A 34 7.69 11.73 -3.18
CA ALA A 34 7.03 12.74 -4.00
C ALA A 34 7.25 14.19 -3.49
N GLY A 35 8.43 14.46 -2.91
CA GLY A 35 8.79 15.76 -2.31
C GLY A 35 8.23 16.01 -0.91
N GLY A 36 7.52 15.04 -0.31
CA GLY A 36 6.99 15.11 1.04
C GLY A 36 7.92 14.57 2.12
N ALA A 37 7.42 14.56 3.37
CA ALA A 37 8.12 14.03 4.54
C ALA A 37 7.57 12.67 5.02
N THR A 38 6.65 12.07 4.25
CA THR A 38 5.99 10.81 4.59
C THR A 38 6.11 9.81 3.45
N VAL A 39 5.97 8.53 3.79
CA VAL A 39 5.99 7.41 2.85
C VAL A 39 4.86 6.45 3.17
N GLY A 40 4.17 5.95 2.13
CA GLY A 40 3.23 4.85 2.24
C GLY A 40 3.94 3.51 2.09
N VAL A 41 3.84 2.66 3.11
CA VAL A 41 4.40 1.30 3.12
C VAL A 41 3.28 0.30 3.00
N ARG A 42 3.49 -0.75 2.19
CA ARG A 42 2.55 -1.87 2.00
C ARG A 42 3.29 -3.20 2.00
N MET A 43 2.61 -4.26 2.40
CA MET A 43 3.11 -5.63 2.33
C MET A 43 2.04 -6.52 1.70
N PRO A 44 1.94 -6.59 0.37
CA PRO A 44 0.87 -7.34 -0.28
C PRO A 44 0.96 -8.86 0.01
N PRO A 45 -0.17 -9.55 0.25
CA PRO A 45 -0.20 -10.99 0.50
C PRO A 45 -0.13 -11.80 -0.81
N VAL A 46 0.82 -11.47 -1.69
CA VAL A 46 1.01 -12.11 -3.00
C VAL A 46 2.34 -12.85 -2.98
N ALA A 47 2.29 -14.19 -2.96
CA ALA A 47 3.47 -15.04 -2.78
C ALA A 47 4.56 -14.77 -3.82
N THR A 48 4.18 -14.61 -5.09
CA THR A 48 5.10 -14.31 -6.19
C THR A 48 5.80 -12.96 -5.98
N LEU A 49 5.07 -11.92 -5.60
CA LEU A 49 5.67 -10.61 -5.28
C LEU A 49 6.59 -10.69 -4.06
N GLN A 50 6.21 -11.43 -3.01
CA GLN A 50 7.06 -11.61 -1.84
C GLN A 50 8.38 -12.32 -2.20
N ALA A 51 8.32 -13.36 -3.03
CA ALA A 51 9.52 -14.05 -3.51
C ALA A 51 10.44 -13.12 -4.32
N VAL A 52 9.87 -12.27 -5.18
CA VAL A 52 10.63 -11.24 -5.92
C VAL A 52 11.31 -10.26 -4.96
N LEU A 53 10.59 -9.74 -3.97
CA LEU A 53 11.14 -8.79 -2.99
C LEU A 53 12.26 -9.42 -2.15
N VAL A 54 12.10 -10.68 -1.74
CA VAL A 54 13.14 -11.43 -1.03
C VAL A 54 14.38 -11.62 -1.92
N GLY A 55 14.18 -12.01 -3.19
CA GLY A 55 15.28 -12.18 -4.15
C GLY A 55 16.02 -10.88 -4.47
N LEU A 56 15.31 -9.74 -4.49
CA LEU A 56 15.89 -8.41 -4.65
C LEU A 56 16.66 -7.94 -3.41
N GLY A 57 16.28 -8.39 -2.21
CA GLY A 57 16.89 -7.96 -0.95
C GLY A 57 16.66 -6.47 -0.62
N ALA A 58 15.71 -5.82 -1.30
CA ALA A 58 15.45 -4.38 -1.18
C ALA A 58 13.95 -4.07 -1.34
N PRO A 59 13.46 -2.97 -0.73
CA PRO A 59 12.09 -2.51 -0.96
C PRO A 59 11.93 -1.97 -2.40
N VAL A 60 10.72 -2.06 -2.92
CA VAL A 60 10.37 -1.54 -4.24
C VAL A 60 9.35 -0.42 -4.09
N ALA A 61 9.70 0.76 -4.63
CA ALA A 61 8.72 1.82 -4.85
C ALA A 61 7.86 1.46 -6.06
N ALA A 62 6.55 1.47 -5.91
CA ALA A 62 5.63 1.06 -6.97
C ALA A 62 4.39 1.94 -7.02
N SER A 63 3.99 2.30 -8.24
CA SER A 63 2.66 2.81 -8.59
C SER A 63 1.85 1.72 -9.31
N SER A 64 0.64 2.04 -9.74
CA SER A 64 -0.07 1.20 -10.70
C SER A 64 0.74 1.10 -12.02
N ALA A 65 0.72 -0.07 -12.65
CA ALA A 65 1.56 -0.41 -13.82
C ALA A 65 0.95 0.13 -15.13
N ASN A 66 0.65 1.42 -15.16
CA ASN A 66 0.08 2.12 -16.31
C ASN A 66 0.69 3.50 -16.50
N ARG A 67 0.51 4.05 -17.71
CA ARG A 67 0.81 5.46 -17.95
C ARG A 67 -0.13 6.36 -17.16
N HIS A 68 0.36 7.53 -16.78
CA HIS A 68 -0.42 8.48 -16.00
C HIS A 68 -1.73 8.85 -16.74
N GLY A 69 -2.86 8.72 -16.05
CA GLY A 69 -4.20 8.97 -16.60
C GLY A 69 -4.92 7.73 -17.16
N ASP A 70 -4.19 6.64 -17.46
CA ASP A 70 -4.80 5.39 -17.91
C ASP A 70 -5.45 4.62 -16.74
N ALA A 71 -6.36 3.70 -17.06
CA ALA A 71 -6.92 2.77 -16.09
C ALA A 71 -5.82 1.86 -15.51
N SER A 72 -5.93 1.50 -14.23
CA SER A 72 -5.03 0.53 -13.62
C SER A 72 -5.23 -0.85 -14.23
N PRO A 73 -4.17 -1.56 -14.65
CA PRO A 73 -4.29 -2.87 -15.25
C PRO A 73 -4.61 -3.90 -14.18
N THR A 74 -5.43 -4.88 -14.52
CA THR A 74 -5.73 -6.03 -13.67
C THR A 74 -5.14 -7.33 -14.23
N THR A 75 -4.42 -7.25 -15.35
CA THR A 75 -3.71 -8.37 -15.99
C THR A 75 -2.33 -7.92 -16.46
N CYS A 76 -1.39 -8.87 -16.58
CA CYS A 76 -0.05 -8.60 -17.11
C CYS A 76 -0.10 -8.05 -18.54
N ALA A 77 -0.99 -8.60 -19.39
CA ALA A 77 -1.20 -8.14 -20.76
C ALA A 77 -1.59 -6.64 -20.83
N GLN A 78 -2.57 -6.20 -20.02
CA GLN A 78 -2.97 -4.78 -19.97
C GLN A 78 -1.82 -3.88 -19.49
N ALA A 79 -1.01 -4.35 -18.53
CA ALA A 79 0.15 -3.60 -18.05
C ALA A 79 1.21 -3.44 -19.15
N LEU A 80 1.49 -4.51 -19.89
CA LEU A 80 2.41 -4.50 -21.04
C LEU A 80 1.91 -3.61 -22.18
N ASP A 81 0.61 -3.63 -22.47
CA ASP A 81 0.02 -2.74 -23.48
C ASP A 81 0.13 -1.27 -23.08
N SER A 82 -0.03 -0.95 -21.78
CA SER A 82 0.09 0.42 -21.28
C SER A 82 1.55 0.91 -21.24
N LEU A 83 2.46 0.10 -20.71
CA LEU A 83 3.87 0.48 -20.51
C LEU A 83 4.72 0.31 -21.77
N GLY A 84 4.34 -0.61 -22.66
CA GLY A 84 5.06 -0.92 -23.90
C GLY A 84 6.57 -1.08 -23.70
N PRO A 85 7.41 -0.36 -24.45
CA PRO A 85 8.86 -0.53 -24.41
C PRO A 85 9.51 -0.03 -23.11
N TYR A 86 8.79 0.66 -22.23
CA TYR A 86 9.31 1.11 -20.94
C TYR A 86 9.35 -0.02 -19.89
N CYS A 87 8.74 -1.18 -20.17
CA CYS A 87 8.80 -2.35 -19.31
C CYS A 87 9.99 -3.23 -19.68
N ALA A 88 11.00 -3.28 -18.80
CA ALA A 88 12.16 -4.16 -19.00
C ALA A 88 11.86 -5.63 -18.63
N VAL A 89 11.06 -5.84 -17.59
CA VAL A 89 10.71 -7.16 -17.06
C VAL A 89 9.27 -7.13 -16.57
N ALA A 90 8.51 -8.17 -16.90
CA ALA A 90 7.17 -8.41 -16.37
C ALA A 90 7.12 -9.77 -15.68
N VAL A 91 6.36 -9.84 -14.60
CA VAL A 91 6.06 -11.07 -13.87
C VAL A 91 4.56 -11.30 -13.97
N ASP A 92 4.16 -12.38 -14.62
CA ASP A 92 2.75 -12.74 -14.78
C ASP A 92 2.36 -13.77 -13.71
N ASP A 93 1.54 -13.33 -12.76
CA ASP A 93 0.95 -14.15 -11.69
C ASP A 93 -0.57 -14.33 -11.89
N GLY A 94 -1.05 -14.10 -13.12
CA GLY A 94 -2.47 -14.08 -13.46
C GLY A 94 -3.17 -12.77 -13.10
N PRO A 95 -4.52 -12.72 -13.26
CA PRO A 95 -5.29 -11.52 -12.97
C PRO A 95 -5.27 -11.15 -11.49
N THR A 96 -5.21 -9.86 -11.18
CA THR A 96 -5.39 -9.38 -9.81
C THR A 96 -6.78 -9.75 -9.30
N SER A 97 -6.90 -10.24 -8.07
CA SER A 97 -8.19 -10.44 -7.42
C SER A 97 -8.96 -9.11 -7.35
N HIS A 98 -10.13 -9.05 -7.97
CA HIS A 98 -11.02 -7.89 -7.85
C HIS A 98 -11.56 -7.82 -6.42
N GLY A 99 -11.41 -6.66 -5.76
CA GLY A 99 -11.82 -6.43 -4.38
C GLY A 99 -11.68 -4.97 -4.00
N LEU A 100 -12.02 -4.64 -2.75
CA LEU A 100 -11.78 -3.31 -2.20
C LEU A 100 -10.27 -3.02 -2.19
N ASP A 101 -9.92 -1.79 -2.56
CA ASP A 101 -8.57 -1.25 -2.43
C ASP A 101 -8.02 -1.45 -1.00
N SER A 102 -6.69 -1.41 -0.85
CA SER A 102 -6.08 -1.41 0.49
C SER A 102 -6.58 -0.24 1.35
N SER A 103 -6.78 -0.50 2.64
CA SER A 103 -7.04 0.55 3.62
C SER A 103 -5.79 1.39 3.84
N VAL A 104 -5.93 2.72 3.82
CA VAL A 104 -4.83 3.67 3.98
C VAL A 104 -4.89 4.30 5.35
N ILE A 105 -3.88 4.02 6.18
CA ILE A 105 -3.81 4.43 7.58
C ILE A 105 -2.68 5.44 7.73
N ASP A 106 -2.99 6.63 8.20
CA ASP A 106 -2.03 7.69 8.49
C ASP A 106 -1.55 7.59 9.94
N CYS A 107 -0.39 6.98 10.11
CA CYS A 107 0.34 6.87 11.39
C CYS A 107 1.47 7.91 11.49
N SER A 108 1.50 8.91 10.60
CA SER A 108 2.44 10.04 10.68
C SER A 108 1.95 11.16 11.61
N VAL A 109 0.67 11.10 11.98
CA VAL A 109 0.01 12.02 12.91
C VAL A 109 -0.40 11.31 14.20
N THR A 110 -0.76 12.09 15.22
CA THR A 110 -1.28 11.57 16.50
C THR A 110 -2.53 12.37 16.90
N PRO A 111 -3.70 11.72 17.11
CA PRO A 111 -3.95 10.28 16.95
C PRO A 111 -3.87 9.80 15.48
N PRO A 112 -3.61 8.50 15.22
CA PRO A 112 -3.66 7.96 13.86
C PRO A 112 -5.09 8.02 13.30
N ARG A 113 -5.20 8.07 11.98
CA ARG A 113 -6.50 8.15 11.27
C ARG A 113 -6.50 7.31 10.00
N ILE A 114 -7.67 6.96 9.51
CA ILE A 114 -7.87 6.24 8.25
C ILE A 114 -8.20 7.26 7.16
N LEU A 115 -7.31 7.42 6.19
CA LEU A 115 -7.55 8.29 5.03
C LEU A 115 -8.52 7.65 4.04
N ARG A 116 -8.45 6.33 3.91
CA ARG A 116 -9.36 5.53 3.09
C ARG A 116 -9.60 4.19 3.76
N GLU A 117 -10.83 3.92 4.17
CA GLU A 117 -11.26 2.58 4.55
C GLU A 117 -11.48 1.76 3.29
N GLY A 118 -10.75 0.65 3.16
CA GLY A 118 -10.78 -0.28 2.05
C GLY A 118 -11.09 -1.71 2.54
N ALA A 119 -10.36 -2.72 2.06
CA ALA A 119 -10.59 -4.11 2.42
C ALA A 119 -10.32 -4.45 3.90
N LEU A 120 -9.60 -3.60 4.64
CA LEU A 120 -9.39 -3.75 6.08
C LEU A 120 -10.31 -2.78 6.86
N PRO A 121 -11.33 -3.26 7.59
CA PRO A 121 -12.30 -2.41 8.27
C PRO A 121 -11.69 -1.53 9.36
N ALA A 122 -12.31 -0.37 9.58
CA ALA A 122 -11.87 0.58 10.61
C ALA A 122 -11.83 -0.04 12.01
N ASP A 123 -12.82 -0.88 12.35
CA ASP A 123 -12.92 -1.53 13.66
C ASP A 123 -11.77 -2.53 13.89
N THR A 124 -11.35 -3.25 12.86
CA THR A 124 -10.18 -4.14 12.93
C THR A 124 -8.91 -3.34 13.22
N ILE A 125 -8.72 -2.22 12.52
CA ILE A 125 -7.56 -1.33 12.72
C ILE A 125 -7.57 -0.73 14.12
N ALA A 126 -8.71 -0.22 14.58
CA ALA A 126 -8.87 0.32 15.93
C ALA A 126 -8.58 -0.73 17.00
N GLY A 127 -9.08 -1.96 16.82
CA GLY A 127 -8.84 -3.09 17.71
C GLY A 127 -7.34 -3.41 17.86
N HIS A 128 -6.61 -3.45 16.74
CA HIS A 128 -5.15 -3.65 16.79
C HIS A 128 -4.41 -2.51 17.49
N LEU A 129 -4.94 -1.28 17.47
CA LEU A 129 -4.39 -0.14 18.19
C LEU A 129 -4.88 -0.05 19.65
N GLY A 130 -5.85 -0.87 20.06
CA GLY A 130 -6.47 -0.78 21.40
C GLY A 130 -7.33 0.47 21.58
N LEU A 131 -7.93 0.96 20.49
CA LEU A 131 -8.81 2.13 20.47
C LEU A 131 -10.26 1.69 20.40
N ALA A 132 -11.16 2.45 21.01
CA ALA A 132 -12.61 2.23 20.90
C ALA A 132 -13.15 2.59 19.50
N GLY A 133 -12.41 3.38 18.73
CA GLY A 133 -12.71 3.79 17.38
C GLY A 133 -11.56 4.61 16.79
N ILE A 134 -11.58 4.81 15.48
CA ILE A 134 -10.57 5.59 14.75
C ILE A 134 -11.26 6.50 13.73
N GLU A 135 -10.75 7.71 13.55
CA GLU A 135 -11.28 8.65 12.57
C GLU A 135 -11.16 8.06 11.15
N VAL A 136 -12.24 8.11 10.37
CA VAL A 136 -12.27 7.72 8.96
C VAL A 136 -12.60 8.93 8.09
N VAL A 137 -11.61 9.41 7.33
CA VAL A 137 -11.76 10.58 6.45
C VAL A 137 -12.60 10.24 5.23
N ARG A 138 -12.38 9.06 4.62
CA ARG A 138 -13.14 8.57 3.47
C ARG A 138 -13.36 7.07 3.59
N ARG A 139 -14.56 6.62 3.21
CA ARG A 139 -14.84 5.20 2.96
C ARG A 139 -14.75 4.94 1.47
N ALA A 140 -14.09 3.86 1.05
CA ALA A 140 -14.16 3.44 -0.34
C ALA A 140 -15.63 3.22 -0.71
N GLY A 141 -16.07 3.79 -1.83
CA GLY A 141 -17.38 3.47 -2.37
C GLY A 141 -17.41 1.99 -2.75
N VAL A 142 -18.51 1.31 -2.44
CA VAL A 142 -18.79 -0.02 -2.99
C VAL A 142 -18.87 0.16 -4.51
N GLN A 143 -17.85 -0.29 -5.24
CA GLN A 143 -17.97 -0.46 -6.69
C GLN A 143 -18.64 -1.82 -6.93
N GLY A 144 -19.93 -1.77 -7.26
CA GLY A 144 -20.73 -2.92 -7.69
C GLY A 144 -21.53 -3.56 -6.58
#